data_AF-A0A2D4WPG1-F1
#
_entry.id   AF-A0A2D4WPG1-F1
#
_cell.length_a   1.000
_cell.length_b   1.000
_cell.length_c   1.000
_cell.angle_alpha   90.00
_cell.angle_beta   90.00
_cell.angle_gamma   90.00
#
_symmetry.space_group_name_H-M   'P 1'
#
loop_
_entity.id
_entity.type
_entity.pdbx_description
1 polymer ?
#
loop_
_entity_poly.entity_id
_entity_poly.type
_entity_poly.pdbx_seq_one_letter_code
_entity_poly.pdbx_strand_id
1 'polypeptide(L)'
;MSRAIFLVLGVVVSALQPPRLLLGILAIACIAVGGSFIDAVSSSQWISNQSGLSLTEDTFDQAEFDEALTELQTFRTKRLAETVDPQKRDALEAFYDSKIKELMPTRRVGPFEAGALATGEALSLGVMLVVEGSPLKAFKALKVILFEIPATLWRGDPMMTSLIALMIGFFFALFGGGIARLDALDTGLGRKPTAWDGLEFAWANIGRLVGAVLVPLVIVVFLAGLLAVVGIPFNLPVLDVVGGILYVIPMALALVCAILLLGYALLAPVLLGSVAVERADAGEAIQGAWGSLFAKPGHFLLLLVIATLAFAVSLAVVDSVVVLTMDLAAASWGGFYEGEATRMAGGFKRLDFTFQTPAGTTVGTASAADAFIGFWETVLVAAVLGYIFSWTASVGTRLFLGMRLIADRQSPSVIWQPGTIGGTTIRSNEHPEAGFESDDHYTEGVRAGSRSQDSTDTDQA
;
A
#
# COMPACT_ATOMS: atom_id res chain seq x y z
N MET A 1 21.75 14.92 6.97
CA MET A 1 21.14 14.44 5.71
C MET A 1 21.58 13.03 5.35
N SER A 2 22.87 12.75 5.13
CA SER A 2 23.36 11.40 4.75
C SER A 2 22.80 10.25 5.63
N ARG A 3 22.84 10.39 6.96
CA ARG A 3 22.24 9.41 7.90
C ARG A 3 20.74 9.17 7.66
N ALA A 4 19.97 10.22 7.37
CA ALA A 4 18.53 10.09 7.10
C ALA A 4 18.27 9.40 5.75
N ILE A 5 19.12 9.63 4.75
CA ILE A 5 19.06 8.93 3.46
C ILE A 5 19.32 7.43 3.66
N PHE A 6 20.36 7.05 4.41
CA PHE A 6 20.62 5.65 4.73
C PHE A 6 19.48 5.00 5.51
N LEU A 7 18.90 5.75 6.45
CA LEU A 7 17.75 5.29 7.23
C LEU A 7 16.58 4.97 6.28
N VAL A 8 16.22 5.87 5.36
CA VAL A 8 15.14 5.65 4.38
C VAL A 8 15.46 4.55 3.36
N LEU A 9 16.70 4.44 2.87
CA LEU A 9 17.08 3.38 1.92
C LEU A 9 17.01 1.99 2.56
N GLY A 10 17.28 1.87 3.86
CA GLY A 10 17.18 0.59 4.55
C GLY A 10 15.76 0.02 4.62
N VAL A 11 14.70 0.78 4.27
CA VAL A 11 13.32 0.28 4.19
C VAL A 11 13.23 -0.89 3.23
N VAL A 12 13.98 -0.87 2.12
CA VAL A 12 13.95 -1.93 1.10
C VAL A 12 14.22 -3.30 1.71
N VAL A 13 15.26 -3.40 2.54
CA VAL A 13 15.65 -4.64 3.22
C VAL A 13 14.74 -4.92 4.41
N SER A 14 14.39 -3.88 5.17
CA SER A 14 13.51 -4.01 6.33
C SER A 14 12.14 -4.57 5.97
N ALA A 15 11.55 -4.15 4.85
CA ALA A 15 10.23 -4.58 4.41
C ALA A 15 10.17 -6.07 4.05
N LEU A 16 11.31 -6.66 3.66
CA LEU A 16 11.47 -8.09 3.38
C LEU A 16 11.74 -8.94 4.63
N GLN A 17 11.92 -8.34 5.81
CA GLN A 17 12.13 -9.12 7.02
C GLN A 17 10.90 -10.00 7.30
N PRO A 18 11.08 -11.29 7.68
CA PRO A 18 9.98 -12.23 7.79
C PRO A 18 8.82 -11.76 8.68
N PRO A 19 9.04 -11.13 9.85
CA PRO A 19 7.94 -10.64 10.68
C PRO A 19 7.04 -9.61 9.99
N ARG A 20 7.65 -8.66 9.25
CA ARG A 20 6.91 -7.59 8.58
C ARG A 20 6.21 -8.09 7.32
N LEU A 21 6.91 -8.94 6.56
CA LEU A 21 6.34 -9.57 5.37
C LEU A 21 5.13 -10.45 5.71
N LEU A 22 5.20 -11.22 6.80
CA LEU A 22 4.09 -12.05 7.28
C LEU A 22 2.86 -11.21 7.65
N LEU A 23 3.05 -10.09 8.38
CA LEU A 23 1.96 -9.16 8.68
C LEU A 23 1.39 -8.51 7.42
N GLY A 24 2.25 -8.17 6.44
CA GLY A 24 1.83 -7.66 5.13
C GLY A 24 0.98 -8.67 4.36
N ILE A 25 1.40 -9.92 4.26
CA ILE A 25 0.65 -11.01 3.60
C ILE A 25 -0.71 -11.20 4.29
N LEU A 26 -0.72 -11.23 5.62
CA LEU A 26 -1.95 -11.37 6.40
C LEU A 26 -2.91 -10.19 6.15
N ALA A 27 -2.39 -8.96 6.06
CA ALA A 27 -3.19 -7.79 5.72
C ALA A 27 -3.83 -7.92 4.34
N ILE A 28 -3.07 -8.32 3.32
CA ILE A 28 -3.56 -8.51 1.96
C ILE A 28 -4.63 -9.62 1.92
N ALA A 29 -4.39 -10.74 2.62
CA ALA A 29 -5.37 -11.82 2.71
C ALA A 29 -6.69 -11.34 3.36
N CYS A 30 -6.62 -10.59 4.47
CA CYS A 30 -7.80 -10.01 5.11
C CYS A 30 -8.55 -9.02 4.20
N ILE A 31 -7.82 -8.16 3.48
CA ILE A 31 -8.40 -7.20 2.54
C ILE A 31 -9.06 -7.93 1.36
N ALA A 32 -8.44 -8.97 0.81
CA ALA A 32 -8.99 -9.76 -0.28
C ALA A 32 -10.26 -10.52 0.13
N VAL A 33 -10.26 -11.17 1.30
CA VAL A 33 -11.43 -11.89 1.82
C VAL A 33 -12.58 -10.93 2.16
N GLY A 34 -12.27 -9.78 2.78
CA GLY A 34 -13.29 -8.78 3.06
C GLY A 34 -13.84 -8.14 1.78
N GLY A 35 -12.96 -7.90 0.80
CA GLY A 35 -13.32 -7.37 -0.51
C GLY A 35 -14.23 -8.30 -1.30
N SER A 36 -13.93 -9.59 -1.35
CA SER A 36 -14.77 -10.59 -2.02
C SER A 36 -16.15 -10.72 -1.37
N PHE A 37 -16.23 -10.58 -0.05
CA PHE A 37 -17.52 -10.52 0.65
C PHE A 37 -18.34 -9.28 0.24
N ILE A 38 -17.69 -8.12 0.08
CA ILE A 38 -18.34 -6.88 -0.37
C ILE A 38 -18.84 -7.04 -1.80
N ASP A 39 -18.02 -7.61 -2.68
CA ASP A 39 -18.41 -7.88 -4.08
C ASP A 39 -19.61 -8.84 -4.15
N ALA A 40 -19.66 -9.86 -3.30
CA ALA A 40 -20.78 -10.80 -3.24
C ALA A 40 -22.12 -10.17 -2.79
N VAL A 41 -22.06 -9.06 -2.03
CA VAL A 41 -23.26 -8.35 -1.53
C VAL A 41 -23.58 -7.11 -2.36
N SER A 42 -22.63 -6.62 -3.17
CA SER A 42 -22.87 -5.46 -4.04
C SER A 42 -23.83 -5.83 -5.17
N SER A 43 -24.78 -4.93 -5.42
CA SER A 43 -25.63 -4.99 -6.61
C SER A 43 -25.00 -4.29 -7.82
N SER A 44 -23.92 -3.52 -7.61
CA SER A 44 -23.23 -2.80 -8.67
C SER A 44 -22.30 -3.75 -9.42
N GLN A 45 -22.31 -3.64 -10.75
CA GLN A 45 -21.43 -4.41 -11.61
C GLN A 45 -20.54 -3.46 -12.41
N TRP A 46 -19.26 -3.79 -12.45
CA TRP A 46 -18.23 -2.94 -13.05
C TRP A 46 -17.53 -3.66 -14.19
N ILE A 47 -17.10 -2.87 -15.17
CA ILE A 47 -16.17 -3.30 -16.22
C ILE A 47 -14.85 -2.58 -16.00
N SER A 48 -13.78 -3.36 -15.84
CA SER A 48 -12.40 -2.86 -15.86
C SER A 48 -11.86 -3.02 -17.27
N ASN A 49 -11.56 -1.92 -17.95
CA ASN A 49 -10.91 -1.94 -19.26
C ASN A 49 -9.59 -1.15 -19.21
N GLN A 50 -8.74 -1.34 -20.22
CA GLN A 50 -7.44 -0.65 -20.30
C GLN A 50 -7.55 0.89 -20.34
N SER A 51 -8.74 1.42 -20.66
CA SER A 51 -9.02 2.87 -20.65
C SER A 51 -9.55 3.39 -19.31
N GLY A 52 -9.79 2.53 -18.32
CA GLY A 52 -10.24 2.88 -16.98
C GLY A 52 -11.41 2.03 -16.47
N LEU A 53 -12.01 2.50 -15.37
CA LEU A 53 -13.19 1.92 -14.76
C LEU A 53 -14.45 2.57 -15.34
N SER A 54 -15.43 1.75 -15.74
CA SER A 54 -16.74 2.24 -16.17
C SER A 54 -17.87 1.43 -15.53
N LEU A 55 -18.88 2.15 -15.04
CA LEU A 55 -20.14 1.55 -14.60
C LEU A 55 -20.97 1.19 -15.83
N THR A 56 -21.61 0.02 -15.81
CA THR A 56 -22.50 -0.47 -16.86
C THR A 56 -23.91 -0.58 -16.29
N GLU A 57 -24.87 0.14 -16.88
CA GLU A 57 -26.28 0.08 -16.47
C GLU A 57 -27.05 -1.09 -17.11
N ASP A 58 -26.53 -1.66 -18.19
CA ASP A 58 -27.19 -2.77 -18.89
C ASP A 58 -27.33 -3.97 -17.96
N THR A 59 -28.40 -4.75 -18.06
CA THR A 59 -28.50 -6.02 -17.31
C THR A 59 -27.53 -7.03 -17.91
N PHE A 60 -26.57 -7.53 -17.14
CA PHE A 60 -25.76 -8.68 -17.54
C PHE A 60 -26.54 -9.94 -17.28
N ASP A 61 -26.51 -10.86 -18.22
CA ASP A 61 -26.71 -12.25 -17.88
C ASP A 61 -25.34 -12.89 -17.61
N GLN A 62 -24.98 -12.98 -16.33
CA GLN A 62 -23.75 -13.65 -15.90
C GLN A 62 -23.76 -15.12 -16.33
N ALA A 63 -24.92 -15.77 -16.34
CA ALA A 63 -25.04 -17.16 -16.75
C ALA A 63 -24.76 -17.32 -18.25
N GLU A 64 -25.24 -16.38 -19.09
CA GLU A 64 -24.93 -16.37 -20.52
C GLU A 64 -23.43 -16.16 -20.78
N PHE A 65 -22.78 -15.26 -20.04
CA PHE A 65 -21.33 -15.06 -20.14
C PHE A 65 -20.54 -16.30 -19.71
N ASP A 66 -20.90 -16.90 -18.57
CA ASP A 66 -20.24 -18.09 -18.05
C ASP A 66 -20.48 -19.29 -19.00
N GLU A 67 -21.66 -19.41 -19.60
CA GLU A 67 -21.98 -20.40 -20.63
C GLU A 67 -21.13 -20.18 -21.89
N ALA A 68 -21.07 -18.95 -22.41
CA ALA A 68 -20.26 -18.62 -23.58
C ALA A 68 -18.76 -18.86 -23.34
N LEU A 69 -18.26 -18.53 -22.14
CA LEU A 69 -16.88 -18.79 -21.74
C LEU A 69 -16.61 -20.29 -21.63
N THR A 70 -17.52 -21.04 -21.02
CA THR A 70 -17.44 -22.51 -20.90
C THR A 70 -17.50 -23.18 -22.27
N GLU A 71 -18.35 -22.71 -23.17
CA GLU A 71 -18.46 -23.20 -24.55
C GLU A 71 -17.16 -22.94 -25.31
N LEU A 72 -16.63 -21.70 -25.23
CA LEU A 72 -15.35 -21.35 -25.86
C LEU A 72 -14.18 -22.19 -25.34
N GLN A 73 -14.11 -22.41 -24.03
CA GLN A 73 -13.10 -23.25 -23.40
C GLN A 73 -13.25 -24.72 -23.81
N THR A 74 -14.47 -25.24 -23.88
CA THR A 74 -14.74 -26.61 -24.34
C THR A 74 -14.32 -26.79 -25.81
N PHE A 75 -14.63 -25.82 -26.67
CA PHE A 75 -14.18 -25.80 -28.06
C PHE A 75 -12.66 -25.72 -28.17
N ARG A 76 -12.01 -24.89 -27.34
CA ARG A 76 -10.55 -24.80 -27.26
C ARG A 76 -9.95 -26.16 -26.95
N THR A 77 -10.35 -26.79 -25.85
CA THR A 77 -9.81 -28.09 -25.41
C THR A 77 -10.03 -29.17 -26.46
N LYS A 78 -11.24 -29.25 -27.04
CA LYS A 78 -11.55 -30.23 -28.08
C LYS A 78 -10.70 -30.04 -29.34
N ARG A 79 -10.61 -28.80 -29.86
CA ARG A 79 -9.84 -28.52 -31.08
C ARG A 79 -8.33 -28.70 -30.89
N LEU A 80 -7.81 -28.38 -29.70
CA LEU A 80 -6.41 -28.64 -29.36
C LEU A 80 -6.09 -30.13 -29.22
N ALA A 81 -7.03 -30.95 -28.78
CA ALA A 81 -6.88 -32.40 -28.75
C ALA A 81 -6.89 -33.02 -30.16
N GLU A 82 -7.69 -32.48 -31.08
CA GLU A 82 -7.78 -32.94 -32.47
C GLU A 82 -6.59 -32.51 -33.35
N THR A 83 -5.91 -31.42 -32.99
CA THR A 83 -4.84 -30.83 -33.82
C THR A 83 -3.47 -31.41 -33.45
N VAL A 84 -2.95 -32.29 -34.31
CA VAL A 84 -1.63 -32.95 -34.13
C VAL A 84 -0.46 -32.05 -34.59
N ASP A 85 -0.70 -31.18 -35.57
CA ASP A 85 0.32 -30.30 -36.15
C ASP A 85 0.70 -29.16 -35.17
N PRO A 86 1.95 -29.08 -34.69
CA PRO A 86 2.38 -28.08 -33.70
C PRO A 86 2.12 -26.64 -34.15
N GLN A 87 2.38 -26.30 -35.42
CA GLN A 87 2.22 -24.92 -35.89
C GLN A 87 0.75 -24.50 -35.91
N LYS A 88 -0.15 -25.41 -36.27
CA LYS A 88 -1.60 -25.15 -36.23
C LYS A 88 -2.10 -25.08 -34.80
N ARG A 89 -1.52 -25.86 -33.89
CA ARG A 89 -1.84 -25.82 -32.47
C ARG A 89 -1.50 -24.45 -31.89
N ASP A 90 -0.29 -23.94 -32.13
CA ASP A 90 0.14 -22.62 -31.65
C ASP A 90 -0.75 -21.48 -32.21
N ALA A 91 -1.08 -21.55 -33.51
CA ALA A 91 -1.98 -20.59 -34.15
C ALA A 91 -3.41 -20.64 -33.55
N LEU A 92 -3.87 -21.83 -33.20
CA LEU A 92 -5.18 -22.04 -32.57
C LEU A 92 -5.20 -21.56 -31.12
N GLU A 93 -4.14 -21.78 -30.35
CA GLU A 93 -3.98 -21.23 -28.99
C GLU A 93 -4.00 -19.70 -29.03
N ALA A 94 -3.21 -19.08 -29.91
CA ALA A 94 -3.20 -17.63 -30.09
C ALA A 94 -4.58 -17.07 -30.50
N PHE A 95 -5.34 -17.82 -31.32
CA PHE A 95 -6.71 -17.44 -31.70
C PHE A 95 -7.66 -17.45 -30.49
N TYR A 96 -7.67 -18.52 -29.69
CA TYR A 96 -8.53 -18.60 -28.51
C TYR A 96 -8.12 -17.60 -27.43
N ASP A 97 -6.83 -17.37 -27.21
CA ASP A 97 -6.36 -16.37 -26.27
C ASP A 97 -6.78 -14.95 -26.71
N SER A 98 -6.76 -14.67 -28.02
CA SER A 98 -7.31 -13.43 -28.58
C SER A 98 -8.82 -13.30 -28.32
N LYS A 99 -9.59 -14.39 -28.50
CA LYS A 99 -11.04 -14.40 -28.25
C LYS A 99 -11.39 -14.26 -26.77
N ILE A 100 -10.66 -14.95 -25.89
CA ILE A 100 -10.80 -14.75 -24.44
C ILE A 100 -10.47 -13.31 -24.10
N LYS A 101 -9.40 -12.73 -24.65
CA LYS A 101 -9.05 -11.33 -24.44
C LYS A 101 -10.09 -10.34 -24.98
N GLU A 102 -10.85 -10.71 -26.01
CA GLU A 102 -11.99 -9.93 -26.52
C GLU A 102 -13.21 -10.01 -25.59
N LEU A 103 -13.42 -11.15 -24.92
CA LEU A 103 -14.52 -11.38 -23.96
C LEU A 103 -14.20 -10.88 -22.54
N MET A 104 -12.95 -10.91 -22.09
CA MET A 104 -12.60 -10.52 -20.72
C MET A 104 -13.01 -9.08 -20.35
N PRO A 105 -12.93 -8.08 -21.26
CA PRO A 105 -13.48 -6.74 -21.00
C PRO A 105 -15.00 -6.71 -20.77
N THR A 106 -15.74 -7.75 -21.15
CA THR A 106 -17.18 -7.84 -20.85
C THR A 106 -17.46 -8.57 -19.54
N ARG A 107 -16.44 -9.17 -18.90
CA ARG A 107 -16.59 -9.78 -17.58
C ARG A 107 -16.96 -8.71 -16.58
N ARG A 108 -18.09 -8.91 -15.92
CA ARG A 108 -18.51 -8.05 -14.84
C ARG A 108 -17.89 -8.49 -13.54
N VAL A 109 -17.33 -7.52 -12.83
CA VAL A 109 -16.65 -7.70 -11.56
C VAL A 109 -17.30 -6.81 -10.51
N GLY A 110 -17.18 -7.20 -9.25
CA GLY A 110 -17.63 -6.35 -8.16
C GLY A 110 -16.76 -5.10 -8.00
N PRO A 111 -17.22 -4.08 -7.24
CA PRO A 111 -16.50 -2.82 -7.06
C PRO A 111 -15.09 -2.99 -6.47
N PHE A 112 -14.87 -3.96 -5.57
CA PHE A 112 -13.56 -4.22 -4.98
C PHE A 112 -12.62 -4.87 -6.00
N GLU A 113 -13.03 -5.96 -6.66
CA GLU A 113 -12.23 -6.61 -7.72
C GLU A 113 -11.89 -5.60 -8.83
N ALA A 114 -12.85 -4.79 -9.28
CA ALA A 114 -12.62 -3.74 -10.26
C ALA A 114 -11.56 -2.72 -9.79
N GLY A 115 -11.70 -2.23 -8.55
CA GLY A 115 -10.75 -1.30 -7.95
C GLY A 115 -9.34 -1.90 -7.80
N ALA A 116 -9.25 -3.17 -7.38
CA ALA A 116 -7.99 -3.89 -7.24
C ALA A 116 -7.29 -4.10 -8.58
N LEU A 117 -8.02 -4.53 -9.63
CA LEU A 117 -7.50 -4.70 -10.98
C LEU A 117 -6.96 -3.37 -11.53
N ALA A 118 -7.77 -2.31 -11.51
CA ALA A 118 -7.37 -0.99 -11.99
C ALA A 118 -6.17 -0.42 -11.21
N THR A 119 -6.10 -0.66 -9.90
CA THR A 119 -4.97 -0.23 -9.07
C THR A 119 -3.71 -1.02 -9.40
N GLY A 120 -3.82 -2.33 -9.61
CA GLY A 120 -2.72 -3.20 -10.00
C GLY A 120 -2.11 -2.80 -11.35
N GLU A 121 -2.96 -2.56 -12.36
CA GLU A 121 -2.53 -2.08 -13.68
C GLU A 121 -1.83 -0.71 -13.60
N ALA A 122 -2.42 0.24 -12.87
CA ALA A 122 -1.83 1.57 -12.70
C ALA A 122 -0.51 1.51 -11.92
N LEU A 123 -0.40 0.64 -10.90
CA LEU A 123 0.84 0.45 -10.14
C LEU A 123 1.94 -0.13 -11.03
N SER A 124 1.63 -1.17 -11.81
CA SER A 124 2.53 -1.78 -12.79
C SER A 124 3.09 -0.74 -13.75
N LEU A 125 2.20 0.03 -14.38
CA LEU A 125 2.57 1.11 -15.28
C LEU A 125 3.43 2.17 -14.58
N GLY A 126 3.08 2.55 -13.34
CA GLY A 126 3.84 3.50 -12.53
C GLY A 126 5.28 3.04 -12.29
N VAL A 127 5.47 1.78 -11.88
CA VAL A 127 6.79 1.19 -11.61
C VAL A 127 7.62 1.12 -12.89
N MET A 128 7.06 0.62 -13.99
CA MET A 128 7.74 0.58 -15.28
C MET A 128 8.22 1.97 -15.71
N LEU A 129 7.35 2.98 -15.61
CA LEU A 129 7.67 4.35 -16.00
C LEU A 129 8.75 5.00 -15.12
N VAL A 130 8.84 4.63 -13.84
CA VAL A 130 9.96 5.08 -12.98
C VAL A 130 11.27 4.44 -13.43
N VAL A 131 11.26 3.13 -13.69
CA VAL A 131 12.45 2.38 -14.16
C VAL A 131 12.93 2.91 -15.52
N GLU A 132 12.02 3.28 -16.41
CA GLU A 132 12.32 3.90 -17.72
C GLU A 132 12.78 5.37 -17.63
N GLY A 133 12.80 5.98 -16.43
CA GLY A 133 13.22 7.37 -16.26
C GLY A 133 12.17 8.40 -16.72
N SER A 134 10.89 8.04 -16.71
CA SER A 134 9.75 8.91 -17.07
C SER A 134 8.91 9.33 -15.84
N PRO A 135 9.45 10.09 -14.88
CA PRO A 135 8.80 10.36 -13.59
C PRO A 135 7.48 11.13 -13.72
N LEU A 136 7.34 12.01 -14.72
CA LEU A 136 6.10 12.73 -14.97
C LEU A 136 4.94 11.81 -15.37
N LYS A 137 5.23 10.75 -16.14
CA LYS A 137 4.21 9.75 -16.49
C LYS A 137 3.89 8.84 -15.31
N ALA A 138 4.90 8.47 -14.52
CA ALA A 138 4.69 7.72 -13.28
C ALA A 138 3.79 8.48 -12.29
N PHE A 139 3.96 9.80 -12.19
CA PHE A 139 3.08 10.65 -11.38
C PHE A 139 1.62 10.64 -11.88
N LYS A 140 1.38 10.52 -13.19
CA LYS A 140 0.02 10.34 -13.72
C LYS A 140 -0.57 9.01 -13.27
N ALA A 141 0.19 7.91 -13.27
CA ALA A 141 -0.28 6.63 -12.75
C ALA A 141 -0.61 6.72 -11.25
N LEU A 142 0.21 7.43 -10.47
CA LEU A 142 -0.08 7.69 -9.05
C LEU A 142 -1.38 8.51 -8.87
N LYS A 143 -1.62 9.52 -9.72
CA LYS A 143 -2.87 10.29 -9.72
C LYS A 143 -4.07 9.38 -10.00
N VAL A 144 -3.95 8.44 -10.93
CA VAL A 144 -5.00 7.47 -11.24
C VAL A 144 -5.35 6.66 -9.98
N ILE A 145 -4.35 6.09 -9.32
CA ILE A 145 -4.51 5.29 -8.09
C ILE A 145 -5.15 6.10 -6.97
N LEU A 146 -4.63 7.30 -6.69
CA LEU A 146 -5.02 8.08 -5.52
C LEU A 146 -6.34 8.85 -5.69
N PHE A 147 -6.69 9.25 -6.92
CA PHE A 147 -7.81 10.16 -7.15
C PHE A 147 -8.82 9.63 -8.16
N GLU A 148 -8.39 9.11 -9.31
CA GLU A 148 -9.34 8.77 -10.38
C GLU A 148 -10.11 7.48 -10.10
N ILE A 149 -9.44 6.42 -9.62
CA ILE A 149 -10.09 5.16 -9.23
C ILE A 149 -11.08 5.40 -8.08
N PRO A 150 -10.71 6.00 -6.94
CA PRO A 150 -11.67 6.24 -5.85
C PRO A 150 -12.83 7.15 -6.26
N ALA A 151 -12.57 8.20 -7.05
CA ALA A 151 -13.64 9.08 -7.53
C ALA A 151 -14.60 8.36 -8.49
N THR A 152 -14.08 7.44 -9.30
CA THR A 152 -14.89 6.66 -10.23
C THR A 152 -15.77 5.66 -9.47
N LEU A 153 -15.19 4.90 -8.53
CA LEU A 153 -15.94 4.00 -7.65
C LEU A 153 -17.02 4.76 -6.85
N TRP A 154 -16.67 5.92 -6.30
CA TRP A 154 -17.60 6.77 -5.54
C TRP A 154 -18.80 7.23 -6.37
N ARG A 155 -18.59 7.58 -7.64
CA ARG A 155 -19.70 8.01 -8.52
C ARG A 155 -20.64 6.86 -8.87
N GLY A 156 -20.15 5.62 -8.95
CA GLY A 156 -20.97 4.47 -9.29
C GLY A 156 -21.66 3.84 -8.08
N ASP A 157 -20.92 3.57 -7.01
CA ASP A 157 -21.47 2.97 -5.78
C ASP A 157 -20.78 3.59 -4.53
N PRO A 158 -21.28 4.75 -4.04
CA PRO A 158 -20.67 5.46 -2.93
C PRO A 158 -20.74 4.67 -1.61
N MET A 159 -21.77 3.85 -1.42
CA MET A 159 -21.93 3.04 -0.21
C MET A 159 -20.86 1.96 -0.16
N MET A 160 -20.72 1.16 -1.22
CA MET A 160 -19.71 0.10 -1.25
C MET A 160 -18.30 0.69 -1.26
N THR A 161 -18.08 1.80 -1.96
CA THR A 161 -16.79 2.52 -1.92
C THR A 161 -16.43 2.95 -0.50
N SER A 162 -17.40 3.46 0.27
CA SER A 162 -17.18 3.84 1.68
C SER A 162 -16.80 2.63 2.54
N LEU A 163 -17.48 1.51 2.34
CA LEU A 163 -17.24 0.28 3.10
C LEU A 163 -15.86 -0.32 2.77
N ILE A 164 -15.49 -0.36 1.48
CA ILE A 164 -14.14 -0.75 1.02
C ILE A 164 -13.08 0.17 1.63
N ALA A 165 -13.27 1.48 1.57
CA ALA A 165 -12.32 2.45 2.12
C ALA A 165 -12.15 2.29 3.64
N LEU A 166 -13.25 2.07 4.38
CA LEU A 166 -13.21 1.83 5.82
C LEU A 166 -12.49 0.53 6.15
N MET A 167 -12.76 -0.54 5.40
CA MET A 167 -12.10 -1.83 5.56
C MET A 167 -10.59 -1.74 5.30
N ILE A 168 -10.19 -1.14 4.18
CA ILE A 168 -8.78 -0.91 3.84
C ILE A 168 -8.11 -0.03 4.91
N GLY A 169 -8.76 1.06 5.32
CA GLY A 169 -8.26 1.94 6.37
C GLY A 169 -8.07 1.24 7.72
N PHE A 170 -9.01 0.37 8.10
CA PHE A 170 -8.91 -0.44 9.32
C PHE A 170 -7.73 -1.41 9.28
N PHE A 171 -7.59 -2.20 8.20
CA PHE A 171 -6.48 -3.14 8.08
C PHE A 171 -5.13 -2.44 7.89
N PHE A 172 -5.11 -1.29 7.21
CA PHE A 172 -3.93 -0.43 7.11
C PHE A 172 -3.51 0.09 8.49
N ALA A 173 -4.45 0.55 9.32
CA ALA A 173 -4.18 0.98 10.67
C ALA A 173 -3.65 -0.17 11.55
N LEU A 174 -4.30 -1.33 11.53
CA LEU A 174 -3.95 -2.48 12.37
C LEU A 174 -2.59 -3.08 11.97
N PHE A 175 -2.47 -3.58 10.74
CA PHE A 175 -1.24 -4.26 10.31
C PHE A 175 -0.12 -3.27 10.02
N GLY A 176 -0.43 -2.11 9.43
CA GLY A 176 0.56 -1.07 9.20
C GLY A 176 1.11 -0.49 10.50
N GLY A 177 0.27 -0.31 11.53
CA GLY A 177 0.71 0.10 12.87
C GLY A 177 1.64 -0.93 13.53
N GLY A 178 1.34 -2.22 13.38
CA GLY A 178 2.21 -3.30 13.84
C GLY A 178 3.56 -3.31 13.13
N ILE A 179 3.57 -3.22 11.80
CA ILE A 179 4.79 -3.16 10.99
C ILE A 179 5.62 -1.91 11.33
N ALA A 180 4.97 -0.75 11.47
CA ALA A 180 5.60 0.49 11.89
C ALA A 180 6.31 0.34 13.24
N ARG A 181 5.68 -0.35 14.20
CA ARG A 181 6.30 -0.64 15.51
C ARG A 181 7.52 -1.55 15.38
N LEU A 182 7.43 -2.61 14.56
CA LEU A 182 8.56 -3.51 14.31
C LEU A 182 9.73 -2.77 13.64
N ASP A 183 9.46 -1.85 12.70
CA ASP A 183 10.50 -1.04 12.05
C ASP A 183 11.12 0.00 12.98
N ALA A 184 10.33 0.62 13.85
CA ALA A 184 10.84 1.53 14.87
C ALA A 184 11.80 0.82 15.82
N LEU A 185 11.39 -0.33 16.40
CA LEU A 185 12.22 -1.06 17.37
C LEU A 185 13.53 -1.59 16.76
N ASP A 186 13.51 -2.04 15.52
CA ASP A 186 14.70 -2.51 14.79
C ASP A 186 15.63 -1.34 14.44
N THR A 187 15.08 -0.27 13.86
CA THR A 187 15.89 0.87 13.40
C THR A 187 16.45 1.70 14.55
N GLY A 188 15.66 1.94 15.59
CA GLY A 188 16.05 2.79 16.70
C GLY A 188 16.79 2.06 17.82
N LEU A 189 16.42 0.81 18.12
CA LEU A 189 16.97 0.06 19.26
C LEU A 189 17.78 -1.18 18.86
N GLY A 190 17.87 -1.52 17.56
CA GLY A 190 18.55 -2.72 17.08
C GLY A 190 17.89 -4.03 17.56
N ARG A 191 16.63 -3.98 18.03
CA ARG A 191 15.90 -5.16 18.50
C ARG A 191 15.25 -5.86 17.33
N LYS A 192 15.21 -7.20 17.37
CA LYS A 192 14.52 -8.03 16.36
C LYS A 192 13.21 -8.57 16.92
N PRO A 193 12.14 -7.75 16.99
CA PRO A 193 10.85 -8.20 17.48
C PRO A 193 10.20 -9.22 16.54
N THR A 194 9.35 -10.06 17.11
CA THR A 194 8.54 -11.03 16.38
C THR A 194 7.29 -10.36 15.77
N ALA A 195 6.65 -11.02 14.81
CA ALA A 195 5.40 -10.49 14.22
C ALA A 195 4.31 -10.30 15.28
N TRP A 196 4.29 -11.18 16.28
CA TRP A 196 3.35 -11.14 17.39
C TRP A 196 3.52 -9.88 18.25
N ASP A 197 4.76 -9.47 18.54
CA ASP A 197 5.03 -8.24 19.31
C ASP A 197 4.44 -7.00 18.60
N GLY A 198 4.52 -6.98 17.27
CA GLY A 198 3.94 -5.93 16.44
C GLY A 198 2.41 -5.94 16.47
N LEU A 199 1.80 -7.12 16.34
CA LEU A 199 0.35 -7.27 16.37
C LEU A 199 -0.24 -6.97 17.75
N GLU A 200 0.41 -7.41 18.83
CA GLU A 200 0.02 -7.11 20.21
C GLU A 200 0.05 -5.61 20.46
N PHE A 201 1.11 -4.93 20.03
CA PHE A 201 1.18 -3.46 20.07
C PHE A 201 0.03 -2.81 19.30
N ALA A 202 -0.23 -3.28 18.08
CA ALA A 202 -1.27 -2.70 17.24
C ALA A 202 -2.67 -2.90 17.84
N TRP A 203 -2.95 -4.09 18.39
CA TRP A 203 -4.20 -4.40 19.06
C TRP A 203 -4.41 -3.54 20.31
N ALA A 204 -3.37 -3.41 21.15
CA ALA A 204 -3.41 -2.58 22.35
C ALA A 204 -3.59 -1.07 22.07
N ASN A 205 -3.30 -0.62 20.83
CA ASN A 205 -3.40 0.78 20.42
C ASN A 205 -4.33 0.98 19.22
N ILE A 206 -5.27 0.05 18.97
CA ILE A 206 -6.09 0.06 17.75
C ILE A 206 -6.92 1.34 17.61
N GLY A 207 -7.46 1.88 18.71
CA GLY A 207 -8.20 3.14 18.69
C GLY A 207 -7.34 4.34 18.26
N ARG A 208 -6.06 4.36 18.65
CA ARG A 208 -5.11 5.41 18.26
C ARG A 208 -4.71 5.29 16.79
N LEU A 209 -4.43 4.07 16.35
CA LEU A 209 -4.04 3.78 14.97
C LEU A 209 -5.20 4.05 13.99
N VAL A 210 -6.39 3.52 14.28
CA VAL A 210 -7.59 3.75 13.47
C VAL A 210 -7.97 5.22 13.50
N GLY A 211 -7.90 5.87 14.67
CA GLY A 211 -8.13 7.31 14.79
C GLY A 211 -7.15 8.13 13.94
N ALA A 212 -5.84 7.81 13.98
CA ALA A 212 -4.83 8.52 13.21
C ALA A 212 -5.10 8.44 11.70
N VAL A 213 -5.52 7.26 11.20
CA VAL A 213 -5.82 7.04 9.77
C VAL A 213 -7.17 7.64 9.37
N LEU A 214 -8.24 7.42 10.14
CA LEU A 214 -9.60 7.77 9.73
C LEU A 214 -10.02 9.20 10.10
N VAL A 215 -9.51 9.79 11.19
CA VAL A 215 -9.94 11.14 11.62
C VAL A 215 -9.72 12.21 10.55
N PRO A 216 -8.57 12.28 9.83
CA PRO A 216 -8.41 13.24 8.73
C PRO A 216 -9.49 13.11 7.65
N LEU A 217 -9.88 11.88 7.31
CA LEU A 217 -10.94 11.61 6.33
C LEU A 217 -12.31 12.02 6.86
N VAL A 218 -12.60 11.73 8.13
CA VAL A 218 -13.85 12.16 8.80
C VAL A 218 -13.97 13.68 8.82
N ILE A 219 -12.87 14.41 9.08
CA ILE A 219 -12.84 15.87 9.01
C ILE A 219 -13.18 16.35 7.59
N VAL A 220 -12.58 15.74 6.57
CA VAL A 220 -12.87 16.11 5.17
C VAL A 220 -14.34 15.83 4.81
N VAL A 221 -14.88 14.67 5.19
CA VAL A 221 -16.30 14.32 4.97
C VAL A 221 -17.21 15.29 5.70
N PHE A 222 -16.89 15.66 6.94
CA PHE A 222 -17.65 16.65 7.70
C PHE A 222 -17.66 18.02 7.03
N LEU A 223 -16.50 18.51 6.59
CA LEU A 223 -16.39 19.78 5.86
C LEU A 223 -17.12 19.74 4.52
N ALA A 224 -17.03 18.63 3.79
CA ALA A 224 -17.78 18.42 2.54
C ALA A 224 -19.30 18.35 2.79
N GLY A 225 -19.73 17.75 3.90
CA GLY A 225 -21.13 17.76 4.32
C GLY A 225 -21.63 19.16 4.65
N LEU A 226 -20.83 19.97 5.35
CA LEU A 226 -21.16 21.37 5.64
C LEU A 226 -21.27 22.19 4.35
N LEU A 227 -20.36 21.98 3.40
CA LEU A 227 -20.43 22.55 2.06
C LEU A 227 -21.74 22.19 1.35
N ALA A 228 -22.14 20.91 1.39
CA ALA A 228 -23.38 20.44 0.79
C ALA A 228 -24.61 21.12 1.42
N VAL A 229 -24.65 21.22 2.75
CA VAL A 229 -25.74 21.87 3.49
C VAL A 229 -25.84 23.36 3.16
N VAL A 230 -24.71 24.07 3.09
CA VAL A 230 -24.64 25.47 2.67
C VAL A 230 -25.08 25.65 1.21
N GLY A 231 -24.93 24.62 0.38
CA GLY A 231 -25.39 24.61 -1.01
C GLY A 231 -26.92 24.58 -1.18
N ILE A 232 -27.65 23.95 -0.26
CA ILE A 232 -29.11 23.72 -0.38
C ILE A 232 -29.92 25.02 -0.59
N PRO A 233 -29.69 26.11 0.18
CA PRO A 233 -30.42 27.37 -0.01
C PRO A 233 -30.23 28.02 -1.39
N PHE A 234 -29.13 27.74 -2.10
CA PHE A 234 -28.86 28.30 -3.43
C PHE A 234 -29.70 27.69 -4.55
N ASN A 235 -30.62 26.76 -4.23
CA ASN A 235 -31.66 26.33 -5.17
C ASN A 235 -32.80 27.35 -5.30
N LEU A 236 -32.81 28.43 -4.52
CA LEU A 236 -33.81 29.49 -4.58
C LEU A 236 -33.29 30.66 -5.45
N PRO A 237 -33.98 31.06 -6.54
CA PRO A 237 -33.50 32.10 -7.46
C PRO A 237 -33.20 33.46 -6.80
N VAL A 238 -33.87 33.78 -5.70
CA VAL A 238 -33.67 35.04 -4.96
C VAL A 238 -32.31 35.05 -4.23
N LEU A 239 -31.74 33.88 -3.95
CA LEU A 239 -30.47 33.73 -3.25
C LEU A 239 -29.27 33.68 -4.21
N ASP A 240 -29.44 33.70 -5.53
CA ASP A 240 -28.34 33.57 -6.49
C ASP A 240 -27.26 34.65 -6.34
N VAL A 241 -27.69 35.91 -6.17
CA VAL A 241 -26.76 37.05 -5.99
C VAL A 241 -26.01 36.95 -4.66
N VAL A 242 -26.74 36.60 -3.59
CA VAL A 242 -26.16 36.40 -2.25
C VAL A 242 -25.20 35.21 -2.28
N GLY A 243 -25.54 34.15 -3.01
CA GLY A 243 -24.70 32.98 -3.20
C GLY A 243 -23.44 33.26 -3.97
N GLY A 244 -23.51 34.07 -5.02
CA GLY A 244 -22.33 34.56 -5.73
C GLY A 244 -21.35 35.29 -4.80
N ILE A 245 -21.86 36.16 -3.92
CA ILE A 245 -21.04 36.87 -2.92
C ILE A 245 -20.49 35.92 -1.86
N LEU A 246 -21.32 34.99 -1.36
CA LEU A 246 -20.94 34.03 -0.33
C LEU A 246 -20.08 32.87 -0.87
N TYR A 247 -19.91 32.73 -2.19
CA TYR A 247 -19.15 31.65 -2.84
C TYR A 247 -17.67 31.58 -2.40
N VAL A 248 -17.13 32.67 -1.85
CA VAL A 248 -15.81 32.68 -1.21
C VAL A 248 -15.70 31.68 -0.06
N ILE A 249 -16.78 31.44 0.70
CA ILE A 249 -16.82 30.50 1.83
C ILE A 249 -16.66 29.06 1.33
N PRO A 250 -17.49 28.54 0.40
CA PRO A 250 -17.32 27.19 -0.08
C PRO A 250 -16.01 26.99 -0.84
N MET A 251 -15.51 28.02 -1.55
CA MET A 251 -14.19 27.96 -2.18
C MET A 251 -13.05 27.82 -1.15
N ALA A 252 -13.10 28.56 -0.05
CA ALA A 252 -12.11 28.44 1.03
C ALA A 252 -12.18 27.07 1.73
N LEU A 253 -13.38 26.58 2.02
CA LEU A 253 -13.57 25.24 2.62
C LEU A 253 -13.11 24.12 1.67
N ALA A 254 -13.42 24.21 0.37
CA ALA A 254 -12.95 23.24 -0.62
C ALA A 254 -11.41 23.27 -0.75
N LEU A 255 -10.78 24.44 -0.66
CA LEU A 255 -9.31 24.56 -0.61
C LEU A 255 -8.74 23.87 0.63
N VAL A 256 -9.36 24.03 1.81
CA VAL A 256 -8.96 23.31 3.04
C VAL A 256 -9.11 21.80 2.85
N CYS A 257 -10.22 21.31 2.32
CA CYS A 257 -10.42 19.88 2.01
C CYS A 257 -9.36 19.35 1.05
N ALA A 258 -9.02 20.11 -0.01
CA ALA A 258 -8.00 19.72 -0.98
C ALA A 258 -6.61 19.63 -0.34
N ILE A 259 -6.24 20.60 0.51
CA ILE A 259 -4.98 20.57 1.25
C ILE A 259 -4.95 19.37 2.22
N LEU A 260 -6.03 19.12 2.95
CA LEU A 260 -6.13 17.98 3.87
C LEU A 260 -6.03 16.65 3.14
N LEU A 261 -6.72 16.47 2.01
CA LEU A 261 -6.64 15.23 1.22
C LEU A 261 -5.25 15.03 0.60
N LEU A 262 -4.65 16.09 0.06
CA LEU A 262 -3.30 16.02 -0.51
C LEU A 262 -2.26 15.70 0.58
N GLY A 263 -2.36 16.37 1.73
CA GLY A 263 -1.51 16.09 2.87
C GLY A 263 -1.72 14.69 3.43
N TYR A 264 -2.96 14.22 3.51
CA TYR A 264 -3.28 12.86 3.92
C TYR A 264 -2.69 11.83 2.96
N ALA A 265 -2.81 12.03 1.64
CA ALA A 265 -2.22 11.13 0.65
C ALA A 265 -0.69 11.01 0.79
N LEU A 266 -0.01 12.09 1.18
CA LEU A 266 1.43 12.12 1.40
C LEU A 266 1.85 11.59 2.78
N LEU A 267 1.04 11.85 3.82
CA LEU A 267 1.38 11.62 5.22
C LEU A 267 0.74 10.39 5.84
N ALA A 268 -0.21 9.73 5.16
CA ALA A 268 -0.90 8.55 5.71
C ALA A 268 0.07 7.48 6.26
N PRO A 269 1.18 7.13 5.58
CA PRO A 269 2.17 6.23 6.18
C PRO A 269 2.88 6.80 7.42
N VAL A 270 3.17 8.10 7.42
CA VAL A 270 3.88 8.80 8.51
C VAL A 270 3.03 8.85 9.78
N LEU A 271 1.70 8.92 9.65
CA LEU A 271 0.77 8.88 10.77
C LEU A 271 0.98 7.61 11.61
N LEU A 272 1.09 6.44 10.97
CA LEU A 272 1.36 5.17 11.65
C LEU A 272 2.73 5.18 12.34
N GLY A 273 3.73 5.75 11.67
CA GLY A 273 5.07 5.94 12.22
C GLY A 273 5.07 6.76 13.52
N SER A 274 4.33 7.86 13.55
CA SER A 274 4.24 8.71 14.75
C SER A 274 3.60 7.99 15.94
N VAL A 275 2.51 7.24 15.71
CA VAL A 275 1.87 6.40 16.76
C VAL A 275 2.81 5.29 17.20
N ALA A 276 3.51 4.63 16.27
CA ALA A 276 4.44 3.54 16.58
C ALA A 276 5.67 4.01 17.40
N VAL A 277 6.17 5.21 17.13
CA VAL A 277 7.37 5.76 17.76
C VAL A 277 7.06 6.44 19.08
N GLU A 278 6.00 7.24 19.15
CA GLU A 278 5.70 8.11 20.31
C GLU A 278 4.48 7.67 21.11
N ARG A 279 3.74 6.68 20.61
CA ARG A 279 2.43 6.29 21.13
C ARG A 279 1.43 7.45 21.13
N ALA A 280 1.59 8.37 20.17
CA ALA A 280 0.75 9.54 19.98
C ALA A 280 -0.74 9.16 19.88
N ASP A 281 -1.61 9.96 20.48
CA ASP A 281 -3.04 9.89 20.17
C ASP A 281 -3.31 10.41 18.75
N ALA A 282 -4.51 10.19 18.19
CA ALA A 282 -4.81 10.53 16.79
C ALA A 282 -4.51 11.99 16.43
N GLY A 283 -4.86 12.94 17.30
CA GLY A 283 -4.58 14.36 17.09
C GLY A 283 -3.09 14.70 17.12
N GLU A 284 -2.35 14.12 18.07
CA GLU A 284 -0.90 14.28 18.19
C GLU A 284 -0.17 13.65 16.99
N ALA A 285 -0.63 12.50 16.51
CA ALA A 285 -0.09 11.82 15.34
C ALA A 285 -0.23 12.69 14.07
N ILE A 286 -1.41 13.29 13.88
CA ILE A 286 -1.67 14.24 12.79
C ILE A 286 -0.74 15.45 12.93
N GLN A 287 -0.70 16.09 14.10
CA GLN A 287 0.16 17.26 14.33
C GLN A 287 1.64 16.93 14.14
N GLY A 288 2.11 15.77 14.59
CA GLY A 288 3.49 15.31 14.44
C GLY A 288 3.87 15.01 12.98
N ALA A 289 2.97 14.37 12.21
CA ALA A 289 3.20 14.11 10.79
C ALA A 289 3.22 15.41 9.96
N TRP A 290 2.27 16.32 10.19
CA TRP A 290 2.23 17.63 9.53
C TRP A 290 3.39 18.54 9.97
N GLY A 291 3.75 18.51 11.25
CA GLY A 291 4.92 19.21 11.79
C GLY A 291 6.20 18.73 11.13
N SER A 292 6.34 17.41 10.93
CA SER A 292 7.48 16.83 10.19
C SER A 292 7.56 17.34 8.75
N LEU A 293 6.43 17.46 8.05
CA LEU A 293 6.37 18.01 6.70
C LEU A 293 6.77 19.50 6.67
N PHE A 294 6.19 20.32 7.54
CA PHE A 294 6.37 21.77 7.50
C PHE A 294 7.66 22.27 8.15
N ALA A 295 8.28 21.51 9.05
CA ALA A 295 9.54 21.91 9.67
C ALA A 295 10.63 22.13 8.62
N LYS A 296 10.78 21.20 7.67
CA LYS A 296 11.76 21.27 6.57
C LYS A 296 11.21 20.59 5.30
N PRO A 297 10.26 21.21 4.58
CA PRO A 297 9.52 20.56 3.48
C PRO A 297 10.43 20.08 2.35
N GLY A 298 11.48 20.84 2.01
CA GLY A 298 12.44 20.42 1.00
C GLY A 298 13.17 19.13 1.35
N HIS A 299 13.49 18.90 2.64
CA HIS A 299 14.13 17.66 3.08
C HIS A 299 13.13 16.50 3.10
N PHE A 300 11.90 16.74 3.55
CA PHE A 300 10.84 15.74 3.52
C PHE A 300 10.57 15.25 2.10
N LEU A 301 10.37 16.18 1.15
CA LEU A 301 10.13 15.85 -0.26
C LEU A 301 11.31 15.11 -0.88
N LEU A 302 12.55 15.50 -0.58
CA LEU A 302 13.74 14.80 -1.05
C LEU A 302 13.80 13.36 -0.53
N LEU A 303 13.53 13.14 0.76
CA LEU A 303 13.47 11.79 1.33
C LEU A 303 12.34 10.95 0.73
N LEU A 304 11.17 11.56 0.49
CA LEU A 304 10.04 10.89 -0.15
C LEU A 304 10.36 10.49 -1.61
N VAL A 305 11.03 11.34 -2.38
CA VAL A 305 11.49 11.03 -3.74
C VAL A 305 12.49 9.88 -3.71
N ILE A 306 13.49 9.93 -2.83
CA ILE A 306 14.48 8.85 -2.68
C ILE A 306 13.78 7.54 -2.31
N ALA A 307 12.82 7.58 -1.37
CA ALA A 307 12.05 6.41 -0.99
C ALA A 307 11.26 5.83 -2.16
N THR A 308 10.58 6.68 -2.93
CA THR A 308 9.76 6.26 -4.08
C THR A 308 10.61 5.64 -5.19
N LEU A 309 11.79 6.20 -5.47
CA LEU A 309 12.74 5.61 -6.42
C LEU A 309 13.25 4.25 -5.92
N ALA A 310 13.61 4.17 -4.64
CA ALA A 310 14.05 2.92 -4.02
C ALA A 310 12.95 1.84 -4.08
N PHE A 311 11.69 2.22 -3.84
CA PHE A 311 10.52 1.35 -3.96
C PHE A 311 10.34 0.79 -5.36
N ALA A 312 10.37 1.65 -6.38
CA ALA A 312 10.15 1.20 -7.76
C ALA A 312 11.22 0.19 -8.19
N VAL A 313 12.49 0.48 -7.87
CA VAL A 313 13.61 -0.43 -8.19
C VAL A 313 13.50 -1.73 -7.39
N SER A 314 13.24 -1.66 -6.08
CA SER A 314 13.17 -2.86 -5.26
C SER A 314 11.96 -3.72 -5.58
N LEU A 315 10.81 -3.12 -5.88
CA LEU A 315 9.62 -3.84 -6.30
C LEU A 315 9.86 -4.55 -7.63
N ALA A 316 10.49 -3.91 -8.62
CA ALA A 316 10.85 -4.55 -9.88
C ALA A 316 11.79 -5.76 -9.68
N VAL A 317 12.72 -5.68 -8.72
CA VAL A 317 13.60 -6.80 -8.36
C VAL A 317 12.83 -7.93 -7.67
N VAL A 318 12.01 -7.62 -6.67
CA VAL A 318 11.21 -8.61 -5.93
C VAL A 318 10.24 -9.33 -6.88
N ASP A 319 9.54 -8.57 -7.72
CA ASP A 319 8.66 -9.09 -8.77
C ASP A 319 9.41 -10.00 -9.75
N SER A 320 10.58 -9.56 -10.25
CA SER A 320 11.39 -10.37 -11.17
C SER A 320 11.85 -11.69 -10.54
N VAL A 321 12.17 -11.70 -9.25
CA VAL A 321 12.53 -12.93 -8.52
C VAL A 321 11.33 -13.87 -8.41
N VAL A 322 10.14 -13.34 -8.12
CA VAL A 322 8.92 -14.14 -8.03
C VAL A 322 8.53 -14.73 -9.38
N VAL A 323 8.50 -13.91 -10.45
CA VAL A 323 8.22 -14.37 -11.81
C VAL A 323 9.24 -15.42 -12.25
N LEU A 324 10.54 -15.20 -12.02
CA LEU A 324 11.57 -16.18 -12.33
C LEU A 324 11.39 -17.48 -11.55
N THR A 325 10.96 -17.41 -10.29
CA THR A 325 10.69 -18.59 -9.46
C THR A 325 9.52 -19.39 -10.01
N MET A 326 8.43 -18.73 -10.41
CA MET A 326 7.27 -19.36 -11.04
C MET A 326 7.63 -19.99 -12.39
N ASP A 327 8.30 -19.24 -13.27
CA ASP A 327 8.70 -19.73 -14.59
C ASP A 327 9.70 -20.88 -14.49
N LEU A 328 10.66 -20.82 -13.56
CA LEU A 328 11.61 -21.90 -13.34
C LEU A 328 10.91 -23.14 -12.77
N ALA A 329 9.94 -22.99 -11.86
CA ALA A 329 9.16 -24.09 -11.33
C ALA A 329 8.32 -24.75 -12.44
N ALA A 330 7.64 -23.94 -13.26
CA ALA A 330 6.86 -24.39 -14.40
C ALA A 330 7.73 -25.11 -15.44
N ALA A 331 8.86 -24.52 -15.84
CA ALA A 331 9.77 -25.12 -16.82
C ALA A 331 10.44 -26.39 -16.31
N SER A 332 10.88 -26.40 -15.05
CA SER A 332 11.52 -27.58 -14.45
C SER A 332 10.53 -28.73 -14.35
N TRP A 333 9.31 -28.47 -13.91
CA TRP A 333 8.29 -29.51 -13.77
C TRP A 333 7.72 -29.97 -15.12
N GLY A 334 7.40 -29.01 -16.01
CA GLY A 334 6.88 -29.27 -17.35
C GLY A 334 7.88 -29.96 -18.29
N GLY A 335 9.18 -29.71 -18.13
CA GLY A 335 10.23 -30.35 -18.91
C GLY A 335 10.40 -31.85 -18.63
N PHE A 336 9.99 -32.34 -17.45
CA PHE A 336 9.98 -33.77 -17.13
C PHE A 336 8.63 -34.43 -17.40
N TYR A 337 7.53 -33.67 -17.39
CA TYR A 337 6.18 -34.19 -17.55
C TYR A 337 5.26 -33.19 -18.26
N GLU A 338 4.94 -33.47 -19.53
CA GLU A 338 3.94 -32.71 -20.31
C GLU A 338 2.51 -33.14 -19.94
N GLY A 339 2.08 -32.82 -18.72
CA GLY A 339 0.69 -33.00 -18.27
C GLY A 339 -0.16 -31.76 -18.59
N GLU A 340 -1.47 -31.95 -18.74
CA GLU A 340 -2.40 -30.81 -18.95
C GLU A 340 -2.35 -29.79 -17.80
N ALA A 341 -2.19 -30.26 -16.55
CA ALA A 341 -2.10 -29.40 -15.38
C ALA A 341 -0.79 -28.57 -15.32
N THR A 342 0.28 -29.04 -15.95
CA THR A 342 1.60 -28.37 -15.87
C THR A 342 1.76 -27.29 -16.94
N ARG A 343 0.92 -27.31 -17.99
CA ARG A 343 0.86 -26.28 -19.03
C ARG A 343 0.26 -24.96 -18.55
N MET A 344 -0.48 -24.97 -17.46
CA MET A 344 -1.08 -23.78 -16.86
C MET A 344 -0.14 -23.08 -15.88
N ALA A 345 0.95 -23.74 -15.47
CA ALA A 345 1.91 -23.16 -14.52
C ALA A 345 2.81 -22.12 -15.20
N GLY A 346 3.06 -21.00 -14.51
CA GLY A 346 3.95 -19.94 -15.00
C GLY A 346 3.32 -19.02 -16.04
N GLY A 347 4.14 -18.29 -16.80
CA GLY A 347 3.65 -17.36 -17.84
C GLY A 347 3.17 -16.02 -17.29
N PHE A 348 3.49 -15.72 -16.04
CA PHE A 348 3.19 -14.43 -15.42
C PHE A 348 3.96 -13.32 -16.11
N LYS A 349 3.25 -12.23 -16.41
CA LYS A 349 3.90 -11.00 -16.86
C LYS A 349 4.54 -10.33 -15.66
N ARG A 350 5.75 -9.80 -15.87
CA ARG A 350 6.39 -8.95 -14.87
C ARG A 350 5.47 -7.79 -14.51
N LEU A 351 5.36 -7.52 -13.21
CA LEU A 351 4.53 -6.49 -12.62
C LEU A 351 3.03 -6.70 -12.90
N ASP A 352 2.56 -7.93 -13.05
CA ASP A 352 1.13 -8.22 -13.13
C ASP A 352 0.55 -8.48 -11.73
N PHE A 353 -0.21 -7.51 -11.22
CA PHE A 353 -0.81 -7.54 -9.88
C PHE A 353 -2.31 -7.88 -9.90
N THR A 354 -2.83 -8.41 -11.00
CA THR A 354 -4.28 -8.53 -11.24
C THR A 354 -4.97 -9.70 -10.53
N PHE A 355 -4.26 -10.53 -9.75
CA PHE A 355 -4.82 -11.69 -9.01
C PHE A 355 -5.61 -12.71 -9.85
N GLN A 356 -5.59 -12.61 -11.18
CA GLN A 356 -6.33 -13.53 -12.02
C GLN A 356 -5.58 -14.85 -12.08
N THR A 357 -6.05 -15.83 -11.30
CA THR A 357 -5.68 -17.22 -11.54
C THR A 357 -6.18 -17.57 -12.94
N PRO A 358 -5.33 -18.15 -13.80
CA PRO A 358 -5.79 -18.66 -15.09
C PRO A 358 -7.01 -19.56 -14.86
N ALA A 359 -8.08 -19.35 -15.64
CA ALA A 359 -9.27 -20.20 -15.51
C ALA A 359 -8.90 -21.64 -15.88
N GLY A 360 -8.84 -22.50 -14.87
CA GLY A 360 -8.56 -23.92 -15.02
C GLY A 360 -9.63 -24.63 -15.84
N THR A 361 -9.27 -25.14 -17.02
CA THR A 361 -10.18 -25.93 -17.86
C THR A 361 -10.10 -27.43 -17.56
N THR A 362 -9.41 -27.82 -16.50
CA THR A 362 -9.10 -29.22 -16.20
C THR A 362 -10.22 -29.87 -15.39
N VAL A 363 -10.44 -31.17 -15.59
CA VAL A 363 -11.50 -31.94 -14.91
C VAL A 363 -10.88 -33.05 -14.07
N GLY A 364 -11.56 -33.47 -12.99
CA GLY A 364 -11.09 -34.58 -12.15
C GLY A 364 -9.85 -34.23 -11.32
N THR A 365 -8.87 -35.13 -11.24
CA THR A 365 -7.65 -34.92 -10.45
C THR A 365 -6.76 -33.79 -10.98
N ALA A 366 -6.85 -33.48 -12.28
CA ALA A 366 -6.13 -32.36 -12.88
C ALA A 366 -6.66 -31.00 -12.36
N SER A 367 -7.96 -30.88 -12.09
CA SER A 367 -8.56 -29.67 -11.48
C SER A 367 -8.04 -29.41 -10.07
N ALA A 368 -7.85 -30.48 -9.29
CA ALA A 368 -7.28 -30.36 -7.95
C ALA A 368 -5.81 -29.94 -8.03
N ALA A 369 -5.02 -30.53 -8.95
CA ALA A 369 -3.63 -30.14 -9.15
C ALA A 369 -3.51 -28.67 -9.59
N ASP A 370 -4.35 -28.23 -10.52
CA ASP A 370 -4.42 -26.85 -10.99
C ASP A 370 -4.79 -25.87 -9.86
N ALA A 371 -5.79 -26.21 -9.04
CA ALA A 371 -6.15 -25.42 -7.85
C ALA A 371 -4.99 -25.33 -6.84
N PHE A 372 -4.22 -26.41 -6.64
CA PHE A 372 -3.04 -26.39 -5.78
C PHE A 372 -1.90 -25.53 -6.35
N ILE A 373 -1.67 -25.58 -7.67
CA ILE A 373 -0.68 -24.73 -8.33
C ILE A 373 -1.10 -23.25 -8.20
N GLY A 374 -2.34 -22.93 -8.56
CA GLY A 374 -2.90 -21.59 -8.44
C GLY A 374 -2.88 -21.06 -7.01
N PHE A 375 -3.07 -21.92 -6.00
CA PHE A 375 -2.90 -21.55 -4.59
C PHE A 375 -1.47 -21.08 -4.29
N TRP A 376 -0.45 -21.85 -4.71
CA TRP A 376 0.95 -21.47 -4.46
C TRP A 376 1.36 -20.22 -5.23
N GLU A 377 0.90 -20.05 -6.46
CA GLU A 377 1.11 -18.83 -7.24
C GLU A 377 0.47 -17.62 -6.54
N THR A 378 -0.76 -17.79 -6.03
CA THR A 378 -1.46 -16.77 -5.24
C THR A 378 -0.68 -16.41 -3.97
N VAL A 379 -0.08 -17.38 -3.29
CA VAL A 379 0.77 -17.12 -2.10
C VAL A 379 1.98 -16.26 -2.47
N LEU A 380 2.61 -16.51 -3.62
CA LEU A 380 3.75 -15.72 -4.08
C LEU A 380 3.34 -14.29 -4.50
N VAL A 381 2.21 -14.13 -5.21
CA VAL A 381 1.65 -12.80 -5.53
C VAL A 381 1.30 -12.05 -4.24
N ALA A 382 0.67 -12.73 -3.28
CA ALA A 382 0.37 -12.17 -1.97
C ALA A 382 1.64 -11.76 -1.20
N ALA A 383 2.76 -12.44 -1.40
CA ALA A 383 4.06 -12.03 -0.84
C ALA A 383 4.57 -10.72 -1.47
N VAL A 384 4.42 -10.51 -2.78
CA VAL A 384 4.80 -9.24 -3.43
C VAL A 384 3.93 -8.09 -2.93
N LEU A 385 2.62 -8.31 -2.80
CA LEU A 385 1.71 -7.30 -2.26
C LEU A 385 1.92 -7.06 -0.77
N GLY A 386 2.22 -8.12 -0.01
CA GLY A 386 2.63 -8.03 1.38
C GLY A 386 3.92 -7.23 1.54
N TYR A 387 4.86 -7.35 0.60
CA TYR A 387 6.04 -6.50 0.53
C TYR A 387 5.67 -5.03 0.28
N ILE A 388 4.78 -4.72 -0.66
CA ILE A 388 4.31 -3.34 -0.91
C ILE A 388 3.67 -2.74 0.34
N PHE A 389 2.82 -3.52 1.02
CA PHE A 389 2.16 -3.11 2.25
C PHE A 389 3.18 -2.85 3.38
N SER A 390 4.11 -3.79 3.57
CA SER A 390 5.20 -3.72 4.56
C SER A 390 6.13 -2.52 4.30
N TRP A 391 6.48 -2.29 3.04
CA TRP A 391 7.29 -1.16 2.60
C TRP A 391 6.60 0.16 2.91
N THR A 392 5.30 0.27 2.61
CA THR A 392 4.50 1.48 2.85
C THR A 392 4.46 1.84 4.34
N ALA A 393 4.19 0.87 5.22
CA ALA A 393 4.18 1.12 6.67
C ALA A 393 5.58 1.47 7.22
N SER A 394 6.62 0.77 6.74
CA SER A 394 7.99 0.99 7.18
C SER A 394 8.53 2.35 6.72
N VAL A 395 8.28 2.76 5.47
CA VAL A 395 8.72 4.08 4.98
C VAL A 395 8.12 5.22 5.79
N GLY A 396 6.86 5.10 6.22
CA GLY A 396 6.21 6.08 7.09
C GLY A 396 6.96 6.30 8.40
N THR A 397 7.35 5.20 9.04
CA THR A 397 8.14 5.20 10.28
C THR A 397 9.52 5.83 10.08
N ARG A 398 10.17 5.48 8.97
CA ARG A 398 11.51 5.98 8.65
C ARG A 398 11.55 7.43 8.24
N LEU A 399 10.54 7.90 7.52
CA LEU A 399 10.36 9.32 7.23
C LEU A 399 10.14 10.10 8.52
N PHE A 400 9.31 9.60 9.44
CA PHE A 400 9.09 10.24 10.74
C PHE A 400 10.38 10.35 11.56
N LEU A 401 11.10 9.24 11.77
CA LEU A 401 12.38 9.22 12.49
C LEU A 401 13.45 10.08 11.80
N GLY A 402 13.51 10.03 10.46
CA GLY A 402 14.43 10.84 9.66
C GLY A 402 14.15 12.33 9.82
N MET A 403 12.88 12.74 9.83
CA MET A 403 12.50 14.13 10.06
C MET A 403 12.80 14.59 11.48
N ARG A 404 12.54 13.78 12.52
CA ARG A 404 12.94 14.10 13.90
C ARG A 404 14.45 14.29 14.04
N LEU A 405 15.25 13.47 13.35
CA LEU A 405 16.70 13.63 13.32
C LEU A 405 17.14 14.93 12.64
N ILE A 406 16.49 15.33 11.55
CA ILE A 406 16.88 16.53 10.78
C ILE A 406 16.33 17.81 11.41
N ALA A 407 15.06 17.81 11.81
CA ALA A 407 14.36 18.97 12.37
C ALA A 407 14.73 19.18 13.84
N ASP A 408 14.55 18.15 14.67
CA ASP A 408 14.64 18.26 16.12
C ASP A 408 15.99 17.81 16.69
N ARG A 409 16.86 17.25 15.84
CA ARG A 409 18.15 16.64 16.24
C ARG A 409 17.99 15.52 17.26
N GLN A 410 16.82 14.90 17.31
CA GLN A 410 16.56 13.78 18.22
C GLN A 410 17.11 12.47 17.64
N SER A 411 17.70 11.65 18.51
CA SER A 411 18.20 10.33 18.11
C SER A 411 17.04 9.39 17.75
N PRO A 412 17.17 8.57 16.68
CA PRO A 412 16.16 7.56 16.33
C PRO A 412 15.92 6.50 17.41
N SER A 413 16.83 6.38 18.39
CA SER A 413 16.68 5.51 19.56
C SER A 413 15.62 5.97 20.56
N VAL A 414 15.19 7.23 20.47
CA VAL A 414 14.19 7.83 21.37
C VAL A 414 12.78 7.40 20.95
N ILE A 415 12.45 6.16 21.30
CA ILE A 415 11.19 5.48 21.00
C ILE A 415 10.48 5.17 22.32
N TRP A 416 9.16 5.42 22.36
CA TRP A 416 8.31 5.07 23.49
C TRP A 416 8.37 3.57 23.81
N GLN A 417 8.49 3.21 25.09
CA GLN A 417 8.44 1.83 25.56
C GLN A 417 7.38 1.69 26.67
N PRO A 418 6.77 0.50 26.83
CA PRO A 418 5.91 0.25 27.99
C PRO A 418 6.64 0.61 29.30
N GLY A 419 6.00 1.44 30.13
CA GLY A 419 6.60 1.97 31.36
C GLY A 419 7.36 3.29 31.22
N THR A 420 7.52 3.85 30.01
CA THR A 420 7.98 5.24 29.84
C THR A 420 6.80 6.19 29.75
N ILE A 421 6.96 7.40 30.31
CA ILE A 421 5.96 8.47 30.15
C ILE A 421 5.93 8.86 28.66
N GLY A 422 4.73 8.94 28.07
CA GLY A 422 4.54 9.32 26.67
C GLY A 422 5.30 10.60 26.31
N GLY A 423 5.99 10.61 25.18
CA GLY A 423 6.83 11.73 24.76
C GLY A 423 8.18 11.88 25.48
N THR A 424 8.54 10.99 26.43
CA THR A 424 9.83 11.02 27.15
C THR A 424 10.52 9.65 27.14
N THR A 425 11.84 9.64 27.32
CA THR A 425 12.62 8.41 27.56
C THR A 425 12.68 8.01 29.04
N ILE A 426 12.14 8.85 29.93
CA ILE A 426 12.20 8.63 31.38
C ILE A 426 11.25 7.48 31.72
N ARG A 427 11.80 6.42 32.31
CA ARG A 427 10.98 5.35 32.88
C ARG A 427 10.23 5.91 34.08
N SER A 428 8.95 5.56 34.23
CA SER A 428 8.11 6.04 35.34
C SER A 428 8.67 5.72 36.73
N ASN A 429 9.62 4.78 36.81
CA ASN A 429 10.19 4.27 38.05
C ASN A 429 11.64 4.73 38.29
N GLU A 430 12.25 5.48 37.38
CA GLU A 430 13.61 5.99 37.54
C GLU A 430 13.60 7.37 38.20
N HIS A 431 14.33 7.52 39.31
CA HIS A 431 14.55 8.81 39.95
C HIS A 431 15.50 9.65 39.08
N PRO A 432 15.14 10.90 38.74
CA PRO A 432 15.88 11.75 37.78
C PRO A 432 17.29 12.17 38.23
N GLU A 433 17.74 11.76 39.41
CA GLU A 433 19.02 12.17 39.98
C GLU A 433 20.21 11.31 39.49
N ALA A 434 19.95 10.12 38.93
CA ALA A 434 20.99 9.32 38.29
C ALA A 434 21.14 9.79 36.83
N GLY A 435 22.18 10.57 36.55
CA GLY A 435 22.43 11.15 35.22
C GLY A 435 22.33 10.12 34.09
N PHE A 436 21.55 10.43 33.06
CA PHE A 436 21.34 9.56 31.90
C PHE A 436 22.56 9.62 30.98
N GLU A 437 23.44 8.63 31.05
CA GLU A 437 24.51 8.42 30.10
C GLU A 437 23.97 7.55 28.95
N SER A 438 23.68 8.18 27.80
CA SER A 438 23.21 7.44 26.62
C SER A 438 24.39 6.83 25.88
N ASP A 439 24.49 5.50 25.85
CA ASP A 439 25.49 4.72 25.07
C ASP A 439 25.25 4.75 23.54
N ASP A 440 24.54 5.78 23.07
CA ASP A 440 24.07 5.87 21.70
C ASP A 440 25.19 6.34 20.77
N HIS A 441 25.67 5.44 19.91
CA HIS A 441 26.66 5.73 18.85
C HIS A 441 26.28 6.89 17.92
N TYR A 442 25.02 7.34 17.93
CA TYR A 442 24.56 8.48 17.14
C TYR A 442 25.09 9.84 17.66
N THR A 443 25.36 9.96 18.97
CA THR A 443 25.80 11.21 19.62
C THR A 443 27.31 11.39 19.76
N GLU A 444 28.10 10.33 19.61
CA GLU A 444 29.57 10.36 19.83
C GLU A 444 30.30 11.37 18.92
N GLY A 445 29.81 11.59 17.70
CA GLY A 445 30.45 12.47 16.71
C GLY A 445 30.41 13.98 17.00
N VAL A 446 29.62 14.44 17.98
CA VAL A 446 29.51 15.89 18.29
C VAL A 446 30.35 16.29 19.50
N ARG A 447 30.69 15.35 20.40
CA ARG A 447 31.45 15.65 21.63
C ARG A 447 32.98 15.57 21.49
N ALA A 448 33.49 15.06 20.37
CA ALA A 448 34.93 14.86 20.18
C ALA A 448 35.76 16.17 20.03
N GLY A 449 35.14 17.35 20.08
CA GLY A 449 35.81 18.64 19.88
C GLY A 449 36.02 19.51 21.12
N SER A 450 35.53 19.15 22.31
CA SER A 450 35.55 20.05 23.49
C SER A 450 36.36 19.55 24.69
N ARG A 451 37.20 18.52 24.53
CA ARG A 451 38.05 18.04 25.63
C ARG A 451 39.41 18.73 25.63
N SER A 452 39.45 19.83 26.39
CA SER A 452 40.57 20.26 27.24
C SER A 452 42.00 20.19 26.66
N GLN A 453 42.37 21.20 25.89
CA GLN A 453 43.69 21.82 26.04
C GLN A 453 43.56 22.91 27.10
N ASP A 454 43.73 22.57 28.38
CA ASP A 454 44.18 23.50 29.42
C ASP A 454 44.32 22.79 30.76
N SER A 455 45.56 22.42 31.11
CA SER A 455 46.12 22.58 32.46
C SER A 455 47.58 22.08 32.45
N THR A 456 48.47 22.85 31.83
CA THR A 456 49.89 22.84 32.22
C THR A 456 50.04 23.74 33.44
N ASP A 457 49.82 23.19 34.64
CA ASP A 457 50.29 23.82 35.87
C ASP A 457 51.73 23.37 36.12
N THR A 458 52.62 24.26 35.73
CA THR A 458 54.01 24.38 36.18
C THR A 458 54.01 24.90 37.61
N ASP A 459 54.44 24.08 38.57
CA ASP A 459 54.99 24.56 39.84
C ASP A 459 56.05 23.56 40.37
N GLN A 460 57.31 23.82 40.00
CA GLN A 460 58.51 23.35 40.71
C GLN A 460 59.56 24.47 40.66
N ALA A 461 59.69 25.20 41.77
CA ALA A 461 60.90 25.93 42.17
C ALA A 461 60.87 26.17 43.68
#